data_AF-A0A847ER94-F1
#
_entry.id   AF-A0A847ER94-F1
#
_cell.length_a   1.000
_cell.length_b   1.000
_cell.length_c   1.000
_cell.angle_alpha   90.00
_cell.angle_beta   90.00
_cell.angle_gamma   90.00
#
_symmetry.space_group_name_H-M   'P 1'
#
loop_
_entity.id
_entity.type
_entity.pdbx_description
1 polymer ?
#
loop_
_entity_poly.entity_id
_entity_poly.type
_entity_poly.pdbx_seq_one_letter_code
_entity_poly.pdbx_strand_id
1 'polypeptide(L)'
;MNELEQMLRADLRDVAGTVDIPISVDAVAAERDRLDTEERRARWGGRVLAAAVAAVLLTFAVWWVQTNVFRVPDTAVPNPLQTPVAPTPVDSVSPTPSPSGVSSATASPTPGSAAPTASGAPGARTVGTYVYFVPTDSFPNLVRELKQVSAETPARGALEAMLAGPSDPEAANLWNPATRILGIAKHGDVITVDLSREALDFNLGASYEGFMVDQLVWTVTEAFAPTDRVLITIEGREFATGHNVYDRPMGRGDGTQSAVRLLIDTPAHGATVSSPVRVTGLAAAFEGTILWEVRGPDPNSGVVAEGVAQTDEGMTLAPFAFDLPPLDPGTYEVRVTLDDPSGGEAGPPASETKVFTVG
;
A
#
# COMPACT_ATOMS: atom_id res chain seq x y z
N MET A 1 -57.29 -3.34 15.13
CA MET A 1 -56.28 -3.13 16.19
C MET A 1 -56.41 -4.32 17.12
N ASN A 2 -55.48 -5.26 17.01
CA ASN A 2 -55.62 -6.61 17.59
C ASN A 2 -55.17 -6.61 19.06
N GLU A 3 -55.71 -7.50 19.89
CA GLU A 3 -55.36 -7.63 21.33
C GLU A 3 -53.84 -7.73 21.58
N LEU A 4 -53.10 -8.29 20.61
CA LEU A 4 -51.64 -8.40 20.64
C LEU A 4 -50.92 -7.04 20.64
N GLU A 5 -51.45 -6.03 19.93
CA GLU A 5 -50.89 -4.66 19.97
C GLU A 5 -51.18 -3.95 21.29
N GLN A 6 -52.29 -4.29 21.96
CA GLN A 6 -52.61 -3.71 23.26
C GLN A 6 -51.75 -4.32 24.36
N MET A 7 -51.49 -5.63 24.32
CA MET A 7 -50.54 -6.28 25.24
C MET A 7 -49.11 -5.77 25.04
N LEU A 8 -48.66 -5.64 23.78
CA LEU A 8 -47.31 -5.16 23.50
C LEU A 8 -47.09 -3.70 23.96
N ARG A 9 -48.11 -2.84 23.83
CA ARG A 9 -48.06 -1.46 24.36
C ARG A 9 -48.14 -1.39 25.89
N ALA A 10 -48.83 -2.33 26.53
CA ALA A 10 -48.89 -2.40 27.99
C ALA A 10 -47.53 -2.80 28.58
N ASP A 11 -46.90 -3.84 28.01
CA ASP A 11 -45.55 -4.28 28.41
C ASP A 11 -44.49 -3.19 28.18
N LEU A 12 -44.53 -2.51 27.04
CA LEU A 12 -43.59 -1.41 26.76
C LEU A 12 -43.72 -0.23 27.71
N ARG A 13 -44.91 0.03 28.27
CA ARG A 13 -45.10 1.08 29.29
C ARG A 13 -44.59 0.66 30.67
N ASP A 14 -44.69 -0.62 31.00
CA ASP A 14 -44.22 -1.16 32.28
C ASP A 14 -42.68 -1.19 32.33
N VAL A 15 -42.05 -1.53 31.20
CA VAL A 15 -40.58 -1.49 31.03
C VAL A 15 -40.04 -0.06 30.97
N ALA A 16 -40.78 0.89 30.40
CA ALA A 16 -40.35 2.29 30.35
C ALA A 16 -40.39 2.98 31.74
N GLY A 17 -41.19 2.47 32.69
CA GLY A 17 -41.26 2.99 34.06
C GLY A 17 -40.15 2.52 34.99
N THR A 18 -39.33 1.55 34.56
CA THR A 18 -38.28 0.92 35.40
C THR A 18 -36.86 1.35 35.06
N VAL A 19 -36.66 2.15 34.01
CA VAL A 19 -35.34 2.63 33.59
C VAL A 19 -35.18 4.11 33.95
N ASP A 20 -34.71 4.37 35.17
CA ASP A 20 -34.29 5.70 35.59
C ASP A 20 -32.85 5.93 35.08
N ILE A 21 -32.70 6.64 33.95
CA ILE A 21 -31.39 7.04 33.42
C ILE A 21 -31.10 8.45 33.96
N PRO A 22 -30.21 8.62 34.96
CA PRO A 22 -29.91 9.94 35.49
C PRO A 22 -28.98 10.69 34.53
N ILE A 23 -29.52 11.26 33.45
CA ILE A 23 -28.79 12.23 32.63
C ILE A 23 -29.05 13.62 33.22
N SER A 24 -28.09 14.14 33.98
CA SER A 24 -28.13 15.52 34.44
C SER A 24 -27.94 16.47 33.24
N VAL A 25 -28.84 17.44 33.09
CA VAL A 25 -28.74 18.49 32.06
C VAL A 25 -27.43 19.28 32.20
N ASP A 26 -26.92 19.42 33.43
CA ASP A 26 -25.64 20.09 33.70
C ASP A 26 -24.45 19.27 33.21
N ALA A 27 -24.53 17.93 33.23
CA ALA A 27 -23.48 17.06 32.70
C ALA A 27 -23.42 17.13 31.17
N VAL A 28 -24.58 17.23 30.50
CA VAL A 28 -24.65 17.41 29.05
C VAL A 28 -24.15 18.79 28.64
N ALA A 29 -24.45 19.84 29.42
CA ALA A 29 -23.94 21.18 29.18
C ALA A 29 -22.41 21.26 29.39
N ALA A 30 -21.89 20.61 30.43
CA ALA A 30 -20.45 20.54 30.69
C ALA A 30 -19.70 19.79 29.59
N GLU A 31 -20.27 18.72 29.05
CA GLU A 31 -19.66 17.98 27.94
C GLU A 31 -19.69 18.79 26.64
N ARG A 32 -20.77 19.52 26.36
CA ARG A 32 -20.82 20.44 25.21
C ARG A 32 -19.76 21.53 25.32
N ASP A 33 -19.64 22.17 26.48
CA ASP A 33 -18.68 23.26 26.69
C ASP A 33 -17.22 22.74 26.67
N ARG A 34 -17.01 21.47 27.06
CA ARG A 34 -15.72 20.78 26.90
C ARG A 34 -15.38 20.57 25.43
N LEU A 35 -16.31 20.04 24.63
CA LEU A 35 -16.11 19.81 23.20
C LEU A 35 -15.87 21.13 22.45
N ASP A 36 -16.62 22.19 22.77
CA ASP A 36 -16.40 23.54 22.21
C ASP A 36 -15.00 24.07 22.55
N THR A 37 -14.47 23.72 23.71
CA THR A 37 -13.12 24.12 24.12
C THR A 37 -12.04 23.32 23.39
N GLU A 38 -12.27 22.02 23.16
CA GLU A 38 -11.39 21.13 22.39
C GLU A 38 -11.35 21.53 20.90
N GLU A 39 -12.50 21.86 20.29
CA GLU A 39 -12.57 22.40 18.93
C GLU A 39 -11.83 23.74 18.80
N ARG A 40 -11.96 24.64 19.78
CA ARG A 40 -11.24 25.92 19.76
C ARG A 40 -9.72 25.75 19.87
N ARG A 41 -9.24 24.72 20.56
CA ARG A 41 -7.81 24.36 20.63
C ARG A 41 -7.31 23.76 19.32
N ALA A 42 -8.09 22.87 18.70
CA ALA A 42 -7.78 22.28 17.39
C ALA A 42 -7.69 23.36 16.28
N ARG A 43 -8.63 24.32 16.27
CA ARG A 43 -8.63 25.44 15.32
C ARG A 43 -7.45 26.40 15.50
N TRP A 44 -6.88 26.50 16.69
CA TRP A 44 -5.66 27.27 16.93
C TRP A 44 -4.40 26.52 16.47
N GLY A 45 -4.34 25.20 16.68
CA GLY A 45 -3.26 24.34 16.18
C GLY A 45 -3.17 24.34 14.65
N GLY A 46 -4.29 24.17 13.95
CA GLY A 46 -4.34 24.16 12.48
C GLY A 46 -3.94 25.50 11.83
N ARG A 47 -4.20 26.63 12.50
CA ARG A 47 -3.81 27.97 12.02
C ARG A 47 -2.31 28.24 12.14
N VAL A 48 -1.65 27.68 13.14
CA VAL A 48 -0.19 27.79 13.30
C VAL A 48 0.53 26.91 12.27
N LEU A 49 0.00 25.72 11.98
CA LEU A 49 0.54 24.81 10.97
C LEU A 49 0.41 25.38 9.54
N ALA A 50 -0.76 25.93 9.17
CA ALA A 50 -0.97 26.57 7.87
C ALA A 50 -0.04 27.78 7.63
N ALA A 51 0.25 28.56 8.68
CA ALA A 51 1.18 29.69 8.60
C ALA A 51 2.64 29.23 8.43
N ALA A 52 3.03 28.10 9.04
CA ALA A 52 4.36 27.51 8.88
C ALA A 52 4.57 26.96 7.46
N VAL A 53 3.57 26.27 6.90
CA VAL A 53 3.62 25.72 5.52
C VAL A 53 3.72 26.83 4.47
N ALA A 54 2.98 27.94 4.63
CA ALA A 54 3.08 29.09 3.72
C ALA A 54 4.47 29.75 3.72
N ALA A 55 5.16 29.79 4.87
CA ALA A 55 6.52 30.34 4.98
C ALA A 55 7.58 29.43 4.30
N VAL A 56 7.41 28.11 4.38
CA VAL A 56 8.30 27.14 3.70
C VAL A 56 8.11 27.19 2.17
N LEU A 57 6.88 27.35 1.68
CA LEU A 57 6.62 27.46 0.23
C LEU A 57 7.20 28.75 -0.38
N LEU A 58 7.13 29.88 0.34
CA LEU A 58 7.72 31.15 -0.12
C LEU A 58 9.25 31.10 -0.16
N THR A 59 9.89 30.46 0.81
CA THR A 59 11.36 30.32 0.83
C THR A 59 11.85 29.36 -0.25
N PHE A 60 11.11 28.29 -0.54
CA PHE A 60 11.44 27.35 -1.62
C PHE A 60 11.24 27.97 -3.02
N ALA A 61 10.18 28.75 -3.24
CA ALA A 61 9.96 29.45 -4.51
C ALA A 61 11.08 30.44 -4.84
N VAL A 62 11.61 31.16 -3.84
CA VAL A 62 12.75 32.07 -4.00
C VAL A 62 14.05 31.32 -4.33
N TRP A 63 14.29 30.17 -3.69
CA TRP A 63 15.45 29.31 -3.97
C TRP A 63 15.36 28.64 -5.36
N TRP A 64 14.16 28.24 -5.79
CA TRP A 64 13.92 27.62 -7.10
C TRP A 64 14.14 28.59 -8.27
N VAL A 65 13.70 29.85 -8.13
CA VAL A 65 13.96 30.91 -9.13
C VAL A 65 15.45 31.24 -9.23
N GLN A 66 16.21 31.19 -8.13
CA GLN A 66 17.66 31.43 -8.15
C GLN A 66 18.48 30.31 -8.81
N THR A 67 18.00 29.07 -8.81
CA THR A 67 18.76 27.92 -9.31
C THR A 67 18.46 27.53 -10.76
N ASN A 68 17.28 27.89 -11.30
CA ASN A 68 16.82 27.38 -12.60
C ASN A 68 16.78 28.38 -13.78
N VAL A 69 17.12 29.66 -13.59
CA VAL A 69 17.14 30.65 -14.70
C VAL A 69 18.44 30.59 -15.55
N PHE A 70 19.47 29.85 -15.11
CA PHE A 70 20.73 29.71 -15.84
C PHE A 70 21.18 28.24 -16.00
N ARG A 71 20.40 27.41 -16.71
CA ARG A 71 20.94 26.19 -17.36
C ARG A 71 20.29 25.95 -18.72
N VAL A 72 21.12 25.91 -19.75
CA VAL A 72 20.78 25.46 -21.10
C VAL A 72 20.53 23.95 -21.06
N PRO A 73 19.41 23.43 -21.60
CA PRO A 73 19.18 21.99 -21.63
C PRO A 73 19.89 21.36 -22.85
N ASP A 74 20.83 20.44 -22.59
CA ASP A 74 21.31 19.48 -23.59
C ASP A 74 20.34 18.29 -23.61
N THR A 75 19.57 18.20 -24.68
CA THR A 75 18.71 17.06 -24.99
C THR A 75 19.49 15.96 -25.72
N ALA A 76 19.13 14.72 -25.35
CA ALA A 76 19.10 13.50 -26.16
C ALA A 76 20.32 12.55 -26.15
N VAL A 77 20.05 11.30 -25.72
CA VAL A 77 20.65 10.08 -26.28
C VAL A 77 19.51 9.04 -26.48
N PRO A 78 19.51 8.25 -27.59
CA PRO A 78 18.30 7.69 -28.19
C PRO A 78 18.03 6.20 -27.91
N ASN A 79 16.78 5.79 -28.13
CA ASN A 79 16.25 4.43 -28.13
C ASN A 79 16.43 3.76 -29.52
N PRO A 80 17.06 2.58 -29.66
CA PRO A 80 17.29 1.96 -30.97
C PRO A 80 16.45 0.69 -31.19
N LEU A 81 15.20 0.80 -31.65
CA LEU A 81 14.49 -0.29 -32.34
C LEU A 81 13.45 0.30 -33.30
N GLN A 82 13.84 0.56 -34.54
CA GLN A 82 12.96 0.56 -35.71
C GLN A 82 13.78 0.66 -37.00
N THR A 83 13.68 -0.39 -37.82
CA THR A 83 14.15 -0.44 -39.21
C THR A 83 13.19 0.35 -40.10
N PRO A 84 13.69 1.07 -41.12
CA PRO A 84 13.18 0.77 -42.47
C PRO A 84 14.18 0.93 -43.63
N VAL A 85 14.09 -0.05 -44.55
CA VAL A 85 14.05 0.00 -46.04
C VAL A 85 15.03 0.92 -46.82
N ALA A 86 15.72 0.28 -47.78
CA ALA A 86 16.64 0.83 -48.79
C ALA A 86 16.01 1.85 -49.78
N PRO A 87 16.82 2.61 -50.55
CA PRO A 87 17.25 2.09 -51.87
C PRO A 87 18.68 2.47 -52.35
N THR A 88 19.30 1.51 -53.06
CA THR A 88 20.24 1.51 -54.23
C THR A 88 21.41 2.52 -54.44
N PRO A 89 22.46 2.11 -55.20
CA PRO A 89 23.84 2.58 -55.08
C PRO A 89 24.33 3.47 -56.26
N VAL A 90 25.49 4.13 -56.08
CA VAL A 90 26.34 4.62 -57.18
C VAL A 90 27.84 4.41 -56.88
N ASP A 91 28.55 3.97 -57.93
CA ASP A 91 29.93 3.47 -58.02
C ASP A 91 31.05 4.53 -58.01
N SER A 92 32.30 4.01 -57.94
CA SER A 92 33.59 4.52 -58.49
C SER A 92 34.47 5.40 -57.57
N VAL A 93 35.80 5.26 -57.39
CA VAL A 93 36.92 4.47 -57.97
C VAL A 93 38.17 4.55 -57.04
N SER A 94 39.07 3.56 -57.13
CA SER A 94 40.44 3.42 -56.52
C SER A 94 41.53 4.28 -57.25
N PRO A 95 42.87 4.32 -56.91
CA PRO A 95 43.71 3.38 -56.12
C PRO A 95 44.84 3.94 -55.17
N THR A 96 45.31 3.06 -54.25
CA THR A 96 46.68 2.65 -53.76
C THR A 96 47.94 3.50 -54.15
N PRO A 97 48.98 3.69 -53.27
CA PRO A 97 49.92 2.63 -52.88
C PRO A 97 50.46 2.54 -51.42
N SER A 98 50.97 1.32 -51.14
CA SER A 98 51.71 0.81 -49.97
C SER A 98 53.21 1.18 -50.03
N PRO A 99 54.01 1.00 -48.97
CA PRO A 99 54.65 -0.31 -48.76
C PRO A 99 54.84 -0.79 -47.29
N SER A 100 54.73 -2.11 -47.13
CA SER A 100 55.58 -3.08 -46.39
C SER A 100 56.23 -2.75 -45.03
N GLY A 101 56.00 -3.64 -44.05
CA GLY A 101 56.86 -3.92 -42.89
C GLY A 101 56.36 -5.15 -42.10
N VAL A 102 57.26 -6.03 -41.68
CA VAL A 102 57.07 -7.49 -41.57
C VAL A 102 57.12 -8.00 -40.12
N SER A 103 56.43 -9.11 -39.83
CA SER A 103 56.75 -10.17 -38.84
C SER A 103 56.72 -9.90 -37.33
N SER A 104 55.87 -10.65 -36.60
CA SER A 104 56.27 -11.90 -35.90
C SER A 104 55.20 -12.38 -34.91
N ALA A 105 54.91 -13.67 -34.96
CA ALA A 105 54.06 -14.42 -34.04
C ALA A 105 54.76 -14.70 -32.70
N THR A 106 53.99 -14.77 -31.61
CA THR A 106 54.32 -15.54 -30.40
C THR A 106 53.01 -15.97 -29.72
N ALA A 107 52.86 -17.28 -29.50
CA ALA A 107 51.77 -17.90 -28.76
C ALA A 107 52.14 -18.11 -27.28
N SER A 108 51.18 -17.99 -26.35
CA SER A 108 51.20 -18.59 -25.01
C SER A 108 49.89 -18.31 -24.22
N PRO A 109 49.55 -19.03 -23.13
CA PRO A 109 48.50 -20.05 -23.16
C PRO A 109 47.28 -19.76 -22.28
N THR A 110 46.22 -20.53 -22.53
CA THR A 110 45.00 -20.68 -21.72
C THR A 110 45.31 -21.24 -20.32
N PRO A 111 44.80 -20.61 -19.24
CA PRO A 111 44.55 -21.28 -17.97
C PRO A 111 43.10 -21.80 -17.94
N GLY A 112 42.95 -23.12 -17.79
CA GLY A 112 41.66 -23.74 -17.53
C GLY A 112 41.12 -23.29 -16.18
N SER A 113 39.92 -22.69 -16.19
CA SER A 113 39.15 -22.44 -14.97
C SER A 113 38.11 -23.55 -14.86
N ALA A 114 38.38 -24.51 -13.96
CA ALA A 114 37.43 -25.52 -13.55
C ALA A 114 36.17 -24.84 -12.99
N ALA A 115 35.02 -25.16 -13.60
CA ALA A 115 33.73 -24.78 -13.07
C ALA A 115 33.47 -25.52 -11.75
N PRO A 116 32.98 -24.86 -10.69
CA PRO A 116 32.51 -25.60 -9.53
C PRO A 116 31.18 -26.27 -9.91
N THR A 117 31.20 -27.60 -9.96
CA THR A 117 29.98 -28.41 -9.97
C THR A 117 29.29 -28.26 -8.61
N ALA A 118 28.44 -27.24 -8.48
CA ALA A 118 27.47 -27.17 -7.40
C ALA A 118 26.32 -28.14 -7.74
N SER A 119 26.47 -29.39 -7.31
CA SER A 119 25.37 -30.35 -7.24
C SER A 119 24.49 -29.98 -6.04
N GLY A 120 23.67 -28.95 -6.20
CA GLY A 120 22.48 -28.72 -5.38
C GLY A 120 21.26 -29.19 -6.17
N ALA A 121 20.37 -29.95 -5.55
CA ALA A 121 19.01 -30.08 -6.07
C ALA A 121 18.48 -28.68 -6.39
N PRO A 122 17.77 -28.44 -7.51
CA PRO A 122 17.22 -27.13 -7.79
C PRO A 122 16.32 -26.73 -6.63
N GLY A 123 16.77 -25.77 -5.81
CA GLY A 123 15.94 -25.17 -4.78
C GLY A 123 14.69 -24.62 -5.45
N ALA A 124 13.52 -24.86 -4.85
CA ALA A 124 12.27 -24.32 -5.34
C ALA A 124 12.44 -22.81 -5.55
N ARG A 125 12.17 -22.33 -6.77
CA ARG A 125 12.30 -20.91 -7.09
C ARG A 125 11.21 -20.14 -6.36
N THR A 126 11.57 -19.01 -5.75
CA THR A 126 10.61 -18.11 -5.09
C THR A 126 10.51 -16.78 -5.82
N VAL A 127 9.37 -16.11 -5.65
CA VAL A 127 9.10 -14.75 -6.14
C VAL A 127 8.48 -13.92 -5.01
N GLY A 128 8.76 -12.62 -4.99
CA GLY A 128 8.11 -11.68 -4.08
C GLY A 128 6.74 -11.26 -4.62
N THR A 129 5.71 -11.28 -3.76
CA THR A 129 4.37 -10.76 -4.05
C THR A 129 3.86 -9.97 -2.87
N TYR A 130 3.09 -8.92 -3.11
CA TYR A 130 2.40 -8.21 -2.04
C TYR A 130 1.15 -8.99 -1.61
N VAL A 131 0.91 -9.03 -0.30
CA VAL A 131 -0.26 -9.65 0.34
C VAL A 131 -0.92 -8.59 1.22
N TYR A 132 -2.23 -8.45 1.12
CA TYR A 132 -2.97 -7.37 1.78
C TYR A 132 -3.61 -7.83 3.10
N PHE A 133 -3.66 -6.90 4.04
CA PHE A 133 -4.20 -7.08 5.38
C PHE A 133 -4.96 -5.84 5.83
N VAL A 134 -5.75 -5.98 6.89
CA VAL A 134 -6.52 -4.88 7.48
C VAL A 134 -5.79 -4.36 8.70
N PRO A 135 -5.45 -3.07 8.78
CA PRO A 135 -4.86 -2.48 9.99
C PRO A 135 -5.84 -2.55 11.17
N THR A 136 -5.32 -2.73 12.39
CA THR A 136 -6.14 -2.80 13.61
C THR A 136 -6.52 -1.42 14.15
N ASP A 137 -5.64 -0.44 13.96
CA ASP A 137 -5.71 0.86 14.67
C ASP A 137 -5.92 2.06 13.73
N SER A 138 -5.92 1.83 12.40
CA SER A 138 -6.17 2.85 11.38
C SER A 138 -7.34 2.41 10.48
N PHE A 139 -8.39 3.22 10.33
CA PHE A 139 -9.55 2.92 9.47
C PHE A 139 -9.70 4.01 8.41
N PRO A 140 -10.08 3.76 7.13
CA PRO A 140 -10.28 2.52 6.38
C PRO A 140 -9.29 2.38 5.20
N ASN A 141 -8.18 1.66 5.38
CA ASN A 141 -7.17 1.48 4.32
C ASN A 141 -6.46 0.12 4.48
N LEU A 142 -6.48 -0.75 3.47
CA LEU A 142 -5.68 -1.97 3.48
C LEU A 142 -4.20 -1.61 3.47
N VAL A 143 -3.43 -2.35 4.25
CA VAL A 143 -1.96 -2.33 4.23
C VAL A 143 -1.46 -3.57 3.49
N ARG A 144 -0.18 -3.58 3.11
CA ARG A 144 0.42 -4.74 2.45
C ARG A 144 1.78 -5.12 2.99
N GLU A 145 2.11 -6.39 2.83
CA GLU A 145 3.43 -6.95 3.14
C GLU A 145 3.99 -7.69 1.92
N LEU A 146 5.29 -7.54 1.68
CA LEU A 146 6.00 -8.33 0.68
C LEU A 146 6.27 -9.74 1.23
N LYS A 147 5.68 -10.76 0.62
CA LYS A 147 5.88 -12.17 0.98
C LYS A 147 6.64 -12.91 -0.12
N GLN A 148 7.56 -13.79 0.27
CA GLN A 148 8.24 -14.71 -0.64
C GLN A 148 7.41 -15.98 -0.79
N VAL A 149 7.00 -16.29 -2.02
CA VAL A 149 6.13 -17.43 -2.33
C VAL A 149 6.73 -18.28 -3.44
N SER A 150 6.22 -19.50 -3.65
CA SER A 150 6.62 -20.34 -4.77
C SER A 150 6.39 -19.62 -6.11
N ALA A 151 7.43 -19.58 -6.96
CA ALA A 151 7.32 -19.00 -8.30
C ALA A 151 6.48 -19.87 -9.25
N GLU A 152 6.22 -21.14 -8.91
CA GLU A 152 5.39 -22.05 -9.70
C GLU A 152 3.88 -21.76 -9.50
N THR A 153 3.49 -21.33 -8.31
CA THR A 153 2.10 -21.07 -7.94
C THR A 153 1.97 -19.80 -7.08
N PRO A 154 2.35 -18.61 -7.61
CA PRO A 154 2.43 -17.38 -6.83
C PRO A 154 1.08 -16.98 -6.22
N ALA A 155 -0.02 -17.09 -6.97
CA ALA A 155 -1.35 -16.76 -6.48
C ALA A 155 -1.81 -17.65 -5.30
N ARG A 156 -1.50 -18.96 -5.37
CA ARG A 156 -1.79 -19.88 -4.26
C ARG A 156 -0.95 -19.53 -3.04
N GLY A 157 0.36 -19.32 -3.23
CA GLY A 157 1.25 -18.94 -2.14
C GLY A 157 0.88 -17.60 -1.50
N ALA A 158 0.42 -16.62 -2.28
CA ALA A 158 -0.06 -15.33 -1.78
C ALA A 158 -1.30 -15.50 -0.88
N LEU A 159 -2.27 -16.31 -1.30
CA LEU A 159 -3.46 -16.62 -0.50
C LEU A 159 -3.12 -17.45 0.75
N GLU A 160 -2.21 -18.42 0.65
CA GLU A 160 -1.73 -19.17 1.81
C GLU A 160 -1.05 -18.24 2.83
N ALA A 161 -0.23 -17.30 2.36
CA ALA A 161 0.40 -16.30 3.22
C ALA A 161 -0.62 -15.32 3.83
N MET A 162 -1.69 -14.96 3.09
CA MET A 162 -2.79 -14.14 3.60
C MET A 162 -3.52 -14.84 4.75
N LEU A 163 -3.87 -16.12 4.56
CA LEU A 163 -4.57 -16.94 5.55
C LEU A 163 -3.72 -17.23 6.79
N ALA A 164 -2.39 -17.34 6.62
CA ALA A 164 -1.43 -17.48 7.73
C ALA A 164 -1.34 -16.22 8.60
N GLY A 165 -1.67 -15.05 8.04
CA GLY A 165 -1.70 -13.77 8.74
C GLY A 165 -0.48 -12.87 8.51
N PRO A 166 -0.58 -11.60 8.93
CA PRO A 166 0.49 -10.61 8.79
C PRO A 166 1.65 -10.88 9.75
N SER A 167 2.81 -10.32 9.42
CA SER A 167 3.94 -10.22 10.35
C SER A 167 3.88 -8.95 11.19
N ASP A 168 3.20 -7.91 10.70
CA ASP A 168 2.90 -6.68 11.43
C ASP A 168 1.82 -6.94 12.50
N PRO A 169 2.10 -6.70 13.80
CA PRO A 169 1.12 -6.86 14.88
C PRO A 169 -0.02 -5.84 14.82
N GLU A 170 0.13 -4.72 14.09
CA GLU A 170 -0.92 -3.72 13.87
C GLU A 170 -1.78 -4.04 12.63
N ALA A 171 -1.67 -5.25 12.08
CA ALA A 171 -2.49 -5.74 10.98
C ALA A 171 -3.16 -7.07 11.33
N ALA A 172 -4.26 -7.37 10.63
CA ALA A 172 -5.04 -8.58 10.81
C ALA A 172 -5.48 -9.18 9.47
N ASN A 173 -5.64 -10.50 9.47
CA ASN A 173 -6.37 -11.23 8.44
C ASN A 173 -7.85 -11.38 8.89
N LEU A 174 -8.80 -11.08 8.00
CA LEU A 174 -10.23 -11.18 8.30
C LEU A 174 -10.84 -12.55 7.98
N TRP A 175 -10.15 -13.38 7.20
CA TRP A 175 -10.60 -14.73 6.87
C TRP A 175 -10.28 -15.72 7.99
N ASN A 176 -11.11 -16.75 8.16
CA ASN A 176 -10.79 -17.85 9.07
C ASN A 176 -9.46 -18.53 8.65
N PRO A 177 -8.42 -18.60 9.51
CA PRO A 177 -7.14 -19.22 9.16
C PRO A 177 -7.24 -20.72 8.84
N ALA A 178 -8.33 -21.41 9.23
CA ALA A 178 -8.60 -22.79 8.87
C ALA A 178 -9.16 -22.97 7.44
N THR A 179 -9.46 -21.87 6.74
CA THR A 179 -9.90 -21.88 5.34
C THR A 179 -8.85 -22.56 4.47
N ARG A 180 -9.29 -23.45 3.57
CA ARG A 180 -8.45 -24.12 2.58
C ARG A 180 -8.76 -23.61 1.19
N ILE A 181 -7.73 -23.46 0.37
CA ILE A 181 -7.86 -23.12 -1.05
C ILE A 181 -8.13 -24.41 -1.82
N LEU A 182 -9.35 -24.58 -2.31
CA LEU A 182 -9.76 -25.74 -3.11
C LEU A 182 -9.31 -25.61 -4.56
N GLY A 183 -9.36 -24.39 -5.13
CA GLY A 183 -8.99 -24.15 -6.51
C GLY A 183 -8.70 -22.68 -6.82
N ILE A 184 -7.81 -22.46 -7.78
CA ILE A 184 -7.60 -21.15 -8.41
C ILE A 184 -7.54 -21.39 -9.92
N ALA A 185 -8.41 -20.76 -10.68
CA ALA A 185 -8.47 -20.88 -12.13
C ALA A 185 -8.71 -19.51 -12.77
N LYS A 186 -8.03 -19.23 -13.88
CA LYS A 186 -8.22 -17.99 -14.64
C LYS A 186 -8.85 -18.30 -16.00
N HIS A 187 -9.93 -17.60 -16.32
CA HIS A 187 -10.61 -17.62 -17.61
C HIS A 187 -10.85 -16.18 -18.10
N GLY A 188 -10.13 -15.75 -19.14
CA GLY A 188 -10.22 -14.37 -19.61
C GLY A 188 -9.66 -13.40 -18.55
N ASP A 189 -10.47 -12.41 -18.14
CA ASP A 189 -10.20 -11.45 -17.07
C ASP A 189 -10.72 -11.90 -15.69
N VAL A 190 -11.32 -13.09 -15.59
CA VAL A 190 -11.92 -13.58 -14.34
C VAL A 190 -11.06 -14.69 -13.72
N ILE A 191 -10.73 -14.52 -12.44
CA ILE A 191 -10.03 -15.48 -11.61
C ILE A 191 -11.05 -16.07 -10.63
N THR A 192 -11.35 -17.36 -10.75
CA THR A 192 -12.17 -18.08 -9.78
C THR A 192 -11.29 -18.60 -8.65
N VAL A 193 -11.62 -18.24 -7.42
CA VAL A 193 -11.00 -18.74 -6.19
C VAL A 193 -12.04 -19.52 -5.42
N ASP A 194 -11.88 -20.83 -5.35
CA ASP A 194 -12.76 -21.72 -4.60
C ASP A 194 -12.14 -22.05 -3.24
N LEU A 195 -12.90 -21.79 -2.18
CA LEU A 195 -12.47 -21.96 -0.79
C LEU A 195 -13.33 -23.02 -0.09
N SER A 196 -12.81 -23.58 0.99
CA SER A 196 -13.54 -24.53 1.81
C SER A 196 -14.56 -23.84 2.72
N ARG A 197 -15.50 -24.61 3.26
CA ARG A 197 -16.62 -24.12 4.06
C ARG A 197 -16.22 -23.30 5.29
N GLU A 198 -15.03 -23.52 5.84
CA GLU A 198 -14.47 -22.75 6.96
C GLU A 198 -14.37 -21.24 6.66
N ALA A 199 -14.31 -20.83 5.39
CA ALA A 199 -14.37 -19.42 5.01
C ALA A 199 -15.70 -18.73 5.35
N LEU A 200 -16.74 -19.48 5.73
CA LEU A 200 -18.02 -18.95 6.21
C LEU A 200 -18.08 -18.77 7.73
N ASP A 201 -17.05 -19.21 8.45
CA ASP A 201 -16.96 -19.08 9.90
C ASP A 201 -16.26 -17.77 10.27
N PHE A 202 -17.02 -16.68 10.19
CA PHE A 202 -16.64 -15.34 10.60
C PHE A 202 -17.83 -14.63 11.25
N ASN A 203 -17.55 -13.59 12.03
CA ASN A 203 -18.55 -12.71 12.61
C ASN A 203 -18.07 -11.26 12.51
N LEU A 204 -18.46 -10.61 11.42
CA LEU A 204 -18.00 -9.27 11.05
C LEU A 204 -19.21 -8.35 10.82
N GLY A 205 -19.03 -7.05 11.05
CA GLY A 205 -20.01 -6.05 10.62
C GLY A 205 -19.89 -5.76 9.12
N ALA A 206 -20.94 -5.18 8.52
CA ALA A 206 -21.01 -4.90 7.07
C ALA A 206 -19.73 -4.30 6.46
N SER A 207 -19.15 -3.30 7.13
CA SER A 207 -17.92 -2.64 6.66
C SER A 207 -16.72 -3.60 6.60
N TYR A 208 -16.55 -4.44 7.63
CA TYR A 208 -15.45 -5.41 7.69
C TYR A 208 -15.67 -6.59 6.73
N GLU A 209 -16.91 -6.96 6.44
CA GLU A 209 -17.20 -7.95 5.40
C GLU A 209 -16.75 -7.47 4.02
N GLY A 210 -16.95 -6.18 3.71
CA GLY A 210 -16.42 -5.56 2.48
C GLY A 210 -14.89 -5.60 2.44
N PHE A 211 -14.23 -5.26 3.54
CA PHE A 211 -12.76 -5.33 3.67
C PHE A 211 -12.24 -6.77 3.55
N MET A 212 -12.95 -7.76 4.09
CA MET A 212 -12.58 -9.16 3.98
C MET A 212 -12.53 -9.60 2.52
N VAL A 213 -13.52 -9.19 1.72
CA VAL A 213 -13.53 -9.46 0.28
C VAL A 213 -12.43 -8.70 -0.46
N ASP A 214 -12.28 -7.41 -0.21
CA ASP A 214 -11.21 -6.62 -0.86
C ASP A 214 -9.82 -7.13 -0.49
N GLN A 215 -9.59 -7.57 0.76
CA GLN A 215 -8.32 -8.18 1.18
C GLN A 215 -7.93 -9.35 0.26
N LEU A 216 -8.88 -10.24 -0.06
CA LEU A 216 -8.66 -11.37 -0.96
C LEU A 216 -8.49 -10.90 -2.40
N VAL A 217 -9.36 -10.03 -2.89
CA VAL A 217 -9.33 -9.53 -4.29
C VAL A 217 -8.00 -8.84 -4.59
N TRP A 218 -7.55 -7.95 -3.71
CA TRP A 218 -6.28 -7.25 -3.86
C TRP A 218 -5.10 -8.24 -3.84
N THR A 219 -5.07 -9.17 -2.89
CA THR A 219 -4.02 -10.20 -2.80
C THR A 219 -3.93 -11.07 -4.06
N VAL A 220 -5.07 -11.55 -4.57
CA VAL A 220 -5.09 -12.41 -5.76
C VAL A 220 -4.65 -11.64 -6.99
N THR A 221 -5.13 -10.42 -7.18
CA THR A 221 -4.82 -9.62 -8.38
C THR A 221 -3.37 -9.13 -8.42
N GLU A 222 -2.63 -9.06 -7.30
CA GLU A 222 -1.17 -8.84 -7.32
C GLU A 222 -0.42 -9.97 -8.03
N ALA A 223 -0.86 -11.22 -7.82
CA ALA A 223 -0.27 -12.37 -8.47
C ALA A 223 -0.71 -12.52 -9.94
N PHE A 224 -1.62 -11.66 -10.41
CA PHE A 224 -2.12 -11.59 -11.78
C PHE A 224 -2.03 -10.15 -12.31
N ALA A 225 -3.14 -9.58 -12.81
CA ALA A 225 -3.19 -8.18 -13.24
C ALA A 225 -4.16 -7.36 -12.35
N PRO A 226 -3.86 -6.08 -12.08
CA PRO A 226 -4.75 -5.19 -11.31
C PRO A 226 -6.16 -5.01 -11.92
N THR A 227 -6.30 -5.24 -13.22
CA THR A 227 -7.58 -5.15 -13.96
C THR A 227 -8.37 -6.45 -13.98
N ASP A 228 -7.79 -7.57 -13.52
CA ASP A 228 -8.52 -8.83 -13.41
C ASP A 228 -9.58 -8.73 -12.29
N ARG A 229 -10.63 -9.54 -12.41
CA ARG A 229 -11.72 -9.65 -11.42
C ARG A 229 -11.69 -11.02 -10.76
N VAL A 230 -12.10 -11.09 -9.51
CA VAL A 230 -12.07 -12.32 -8.71
C VAL A 230 -13.49 -12.79 -8.41
N LEU A 231 -13.84 -13.98 -8.87
CA LEU A 231 -15.06 -14.68 -8.45
C LEU A 231 -14.69 -15.60 -7.28
N ILE A 232 -15.19 -15.28 -6.09
CA ILE A 232 -14.97 -16.09 -4.90
C ILE A 232 -16.12 -17.08 -4.75
N THR A 233 -15.81 -18.37 -4.62
CA THR A 233 -16.80 -19.41 -4.36
C THR A 233 -16.43 -20.20 -3.10
N ILE A 234 -17.44 -20.75 -2.43
CA ILE A 234 -17.27 -21.66 -1.30
C ILE A 234 -17.85 -23.03 -1.69
N GLU A 235 -16.99 -24.03 -1.80
CA GLU A 235 -17.33 -25.37 -2.30
C GLU A 235 -18.14 -25.33 -3.62
N GLY A 236 -17.66 -24.52 -4.57
CA GLY A 236 -18.23 -24.34 -5.90
C GLY A 236 -19.54 -23.55 -5.96
N ARG A 237 -19.96 -22.92 -4.86
CA ARG A 237 -21.18 -22.09 -4.78
C ARG A 237 -20.86 -20.64 -4.48
N GLU A 238 -21.74 -19.74 -4.90
CA GLU A 238 -21.72 -18.35 -4.40
C GLU A 238 -21.83 -18.35 -2.88
N PHE A 239 -21.35 -17.28 -2.25
CA PHE A 239 -21.50 -17.09 -0.83
C PHE A 239 -22.14 -15.75 -0.52
N ALA A 240 -22.75 -15.68 0.66
CA ALA A 240 -23.34 -14.48 1.20
C ALA A 240 -22.75 -14.23 2.59
N THR A 241 -22.63 -12.96 2.93
CA THR A 241 -22.40 -12.53 4.30
C THR A 241 -23.73 -12.15 4.95
N GLY A 242 -23.70 -11.54 6.13
CA GLY A 242 -24.93 -11.00 6.74
C GLY A 242 -25.54 -9.84 5.96
N HIS A 243 -24.76 -9.18 5.08
CA HIS A 243 -25.15 -7.91 4.46
C HIS A 243 -25.08 -7.91 2.93
N ASN A 244 -24.32 -8.80 2.30
CA ASN A 244 -24.15 -8.84 0.85
C ASN A 244 -24.17 -10.27 0.31
N VAL A 245 -24.53 -10.40 -0.97
CA VAL A 245 -24.38 -11.64 -1.75
C VAL A 245 -23.22 -11.42 -2.73
N TYR A 246 -22.31 -12.38 -2.81
CA TYR A 246 -21.15 -12.37 -3.70
C TYR A 246 -21.34 -13.45 -4.77
N ASP A 247 -22.16 -13.12 -5.78
CA ASP A 247 -22.58 -13.97 -6.88
C ASP A 247 -21.92 -13.61 -8.24
N ARG A 248 -21.04 -12.61 -8.23
CA ARG A 248 -20.38 -12.06 -9.43
C ARG A 248 -18.88 -11.85 -9.22
N PRO A 249 -18.08 -11.76 -10.29
CA PRO A 249 -16.68 -11.33 -10.21
C PRO A 249 -16.55 -9.93 -9.61
N MET A 250 -15.60 -9.77 -8.69
CA MET A 250 -15.31 -8.56 -7.93
C MET A 250 -14.01 -7.92 -8.40
N GLY A 251 -14.03 -6.62 -8.66
CA GLY A 251 -12.83 -5.81 -8.89
C GLY A 251 -12.23 -5.28 -7.59
N ARG A 252 -10.99 -4.76 -7.66
CA ARG A 252 -10.35 -4.05 -6.54
C ARG A 252 -11.24 -2.90 -6.06
N GLY A 253 -11.61 -2.91 -4.77
CA GLY A 253 -12.42 -1.86 -4.17
C GLY A 253 -13.93 -2.06 -4.33
N ASP A 254 -14.42 -3.10 -5.02
CA ASP A 254 -15.86 -3.35 -5.12
C ASP A 254 -16.49 -3.64 -3.74
N GLY A 255 -15.72 -4.21 -2.81
CA GLY A 255 -16.20 -4.54 -1.46
C GLY A 255 -16.38 -3.32 -0.53
N THR A 256 -15.52 -2.31 -0.68
CA THR A 256 -15.43 -1.14 0.23
C THR A 256 -15.59 0.22 -0.46
N GLN A 257 -15.71 0.25 -1.78
CA GLN A 257 -15.67 1.41 -2.67
C GLN A 257 -14.33 2.17 -2.76
N SER A 258 -13.35 1.91 -1.89
CA SER A 258 -11.97 2.40 -2.01
C SER A 258 -11.06 1.81 -0.91
N ALA A 259 -10.70 0.53 -1.02
CA ALA A 259 -9.95 -0.16 0.04
C ALA A 259 -8.53 0.37 0.28
N VAL A 260 -7.91 1.03 -0.71
CA VAL A 260 -6.49 1.45 -0.67
C VAL A 260 -6.36 2.89 -1.15
N ARG A 261 -5.70 3.73 -0.34
CA ARG A 261 -5.39 5.14 -0.58
C ARG A 261 -3.93 5.47 -0.25
N LEU A 262 -3.29 4.70 0.63
CA LEU A 262 -1.90 4.88 1.04
C LEU A 262 -1.27 3.51 1.33
N LEU A 263 -0.05 3.29 0.88
CA LEU A 263 0.74 2.08 1.12
C LEU A 263 2.20 2.47 1.37
N ILE A 264 2.83 1.94 2.41
CA ILE A 264 4.29 2.03 2.62
C ILE A 264 4.93 0.68 2.28
N ASP A 265 5.84 0.67 1.31
CA ASP A 265 6.56 -0.53 0.85
C ASP A 265 7.93 -0.69 1.49
N THR A 266 8.67 0.42 1.61
CA THR A 266 9.98 0.42 2.28
C THR A 266 10.04 1.52 3.33
N PRO A 267 10.65 1.26 4.49
CA PRO A 267 11.07 -0.07 4.96
C PRO A 267 9.87 -0.99 5.24
N ALA A 268 10.06 -2.30 5.05
CA ALA A 268 9.06 -3.27 5.50
C ALA A 268 8.99 -3.28 7.03
N HIS A 269 7.84 -3.68 7.59
CA HIS A 269 7.69 -3.82 9.03
C HIS A 269 8.76 -4.76 9.60
N GLY A 270 9.43 -4.34 10.67
CA GLY A 270 10.50 -5.07 11.35
C GLY A 270 11.82 -5.14 10.59
N ALA A 271 11.96 -4.47 9.44
CA ALA A 271 13.18 -4.52 8.65
C ALA A 271 14.38 -3.86 9.37
N THR A 272 15.56 -4.45 9.23
CA THR A 272 16.83 -3.79 9.57
C THR A 272 17.40 -3.12 8.32
N VAL A 273 17.68 -1.82 8.41
CA VAL A 273 18.14 -0.96 7.31
C VAL A 273 19.37 -0.16 7.73
N SER A 274 20.13 0.34 6.75
CA SER A 274 21.22 1.29 6.97
C SER A 274 20.73 2.73 6.81
N SER A 275 21.39 3.68 7.47
CA SER A 275 21.16 5.11 7.29
C SER A 275 21.98 5.66 6.10
N PRO A 276 21.40 6.51 5.21
CA PRO A 276 20.04 7.03 5.23
C PRO A 276 18.99 6.00 4.77
N VAL A 277 17.78 6.12 5.32
CA VAL A 277 16.67 5.21 5.03
C VAL A 277 15.82 5.78 3.90
N ARG A 278 15.63 4.98 2.84
CA ARG A 278 14.75 5.28 1.71
C ARG A 278 13.33 4.80 2.01
N VAL A 279 12.38 5.73 2.08
CA VAL A 279 10.95 5.42 2.21
C VAL A 279 10.30 5.43 0.83
N THR A 280 9.55 4.38 0.51
CA THR A 280 8.82 4.27 -0.76
C THR A 280 7.44 3.68 -0.55
N GLY A 281 6.53 3.94 -1.47
CA GLY A 281 5.18 3.42 -1.39
C GLY A 281 4.28 3.96 -2.49
N LEU A 282 2.97 3.80 -2.29
CA LEU A 282 1.94 4.31 -3.19
C LEU A 282 0.96 5.19 -2.41
N ALA A 283 0.53 6.31 -2.99
CA ALA A 283 -0.50 7.13 -2.37
C ALA A 283 -1.40 7.80 -3.41
N ALA A 284 -2.69 7.88 -3.11
CA ALA A 284 -3.69 8.68 -3.83
C ALA A 284 -3.90 10.01 -3.09
N ALA A 285 -2.85 10.81 -3.04
CA ALA A 285 -2.80 12.06 -2.29
C ALA A 285 -3.51 13.21 -3.04
N PHE A 286 -4.22 14.08 -2.31
CA PHE A 286 -4.74 15.32 -2.87
C PHE A 286 -3.57 16.21 -3.30
N GLU A 287 -3.60 16.68 -4.55
CA GLU A 287 -2.49 17.43 -5.19
C GLU A 287 -1.11 16.72 -5.14
N GLY A 288 -1.08 15.42 -4.84
CA GLY A 288 0.13 14.61 -4.74
C GLY A 288 0.91 14.77 -3.43
N THR A 289 0.45 15.59 -2.48
CA THR A 289 1.23 15.89 -1.27
C THR A 289 0.96 14.87 -0.15
N ILE A 290 2.04 14.27 0.37
CA ILE A 290 2.01 13.43 1.58
C ILE A 290 2.82 14.08 2.70
N LEU A 291 2.35 13.86 3.93
CA LEU A 291 3.03 14.27 5.16
C LEU A 291 3.71 13.04 5.76
N TRP A 292 4.91 13.20 6.29
CA TRP A 292 5.60 12.12 6.98
C TRP A 292 6.23 12.60 8.30
N GLU A 293 6.22 11.72 9.29
CA GLU A 293 6.92 11.89 10.56
C GLU A 293 7.64 10.59 10.92
N VAL A 294 8.76 10.72 11.63
CA VAL A 294 9.51 9.63 12.21
C VAL A 294 9.51 9.83 13.71
N ARG A 295 9.08 8.82 14.45
CA ARG A 295 9.11 8.79 15.91
C ARG A 295 10.29 7.97 16.39
N GLY A 296 10.87 8.40 17.50
CA GLY A 296 12.02 7.74 18.10
C GLY A 296 11.70 6.35 18.66
N PRO A 297 12.72 5.64 19.19
CA PRO A 297 12.64 4.23 19.59
C PRO A 297 11.70 3.90 20.74
N ASP A 298 11.34 4.90 21.56
CA ASP A 298 10.41 4.71 22.67
C ASP A 298 9.01 5.22 22.30
N PRO A 299 7.92 4.60 22.79
CA PRO A 299 6.55 5.09 22.59
C PRO A 299 6.30 6.52 23.10
N ASN A 300 7.16 6.99 24.01
CA ASN A 300 7.16 8.36 24.55
C ASN A 300 8.15 9.30 23.84
N SER A 301 8.94 8.77 22.90
CA SER A 301 9.83 9.59 22.08
C SER A 301 8.98 10.49 21.20
N GLY A 302 9.32 11.78 21.20
CA GLY A 302 8.72 12.73 20.27
C GLY A 302 9.08 12.40 18.82
N VAL A 303 8.51 13.19 17.92
CA VAL A 303 8.92 13.22 16.52
C VAL A 303 10.40 13.62 16.44
N VAL A 304 11.22 12.79 15.81
CA VAL A 304 12.67 13.02 15.61
C VAL A 304 12.97 13.59 14.23
N ALA A 305 12.08 13.40 13.27
CA ALA A 305 12.13 14.01 11.95
C ALA A 305 10.72 14.10 11.35
N GLU A 306 10.45 15.11 10.54
CA GLU A 306 9.19 15.27 9.81
C GLU A 306 9.43 16.03 8.51
N GLY A 307 8.48 15.92 7.58
CA GLY A 307 8.52 16.65 6.34
C GLY A 307 7.35 16.33 5.42
N VAL A 308 7.52 16.75 4.17
CA VAL A 308 6.56 16.52 3.09
C VAL A 308 7.25 15.81 1.92
N ALA A 309 6.50 15.04 1.16
CA ALA A 309 6.95 14.44 -0.09
C ALA A 309 5.82 14.49 -1.12
N GLN A 310 6.18 14.21 -2.38
CA GLN A 310 5.24 14.22 -3.50
C GLN A 310 5.09 12.81 -4.06
N THR A 311 3.88 12.47 -4.46
CA THR A 311 3.62 11.36 -5.36
C THR A 311 3.90 11.78 -6.80
N ASP A 312 4.13 10.80 -7.68
CA ASP A 312 4.33 11.05 -9.12
C ASP A 312 3.08 11.66 -9.78
N GLU A 313 1.89 11.37 -9.24
CA GLU A 313 0.61 11.89 -9.70
C GLU A 313 -0.36 12.06 -8.52
N GLY A 314 -1.13 13.15 -8.50
CA GLY A 314 -2.14 13.40 -7.47
C GLY A 314 -3.46 12.68 -7.78
N MET A 315 -4.25 12.40 -6.74
CA MET A 315 -5.61 11.81 -6.80
C MET A 315 -5.71 10.41 -7.41
N THR A 316 -4.61 9.81 -7.86
CA THR A 316 -4.49 8.42 -8.28
C THR A 316 -3.46 7.72 -7.42
N LEU A 317 -3.57 6.39 -7.28
CA LEU A 317 -2.61 5.61 -6.52
C LEU A 317 -1.25 5.60 -7.26
N ALA A 318 -0.38 6.55 -6.90
CA ALA A 318 0.89 6.80 -7.58
C ALA A 318 2.09 6.57 -6.66
N PRO A 319 3.26 6.19 -7.20
CA PRO A 319 4.47 6.05 -6.42
C PRO A 319 4.86 7.34 -5.71
N PHE A 320 5.43 7.20 -4.52
CA PHE A 320 6.22 8.24 -3.85
C PHE A 320 7.55 7.67 -3.38
N ALA A 321 8.54 8.54 -3.24
CA ALA A 321 9.81 8.19 -2.61
C ALA A 321 10.46 9.41 -1.95
N PHE A 322 11.06 9.21 -0.78
CA PHE A 322 11.87 10.21 -0.10
C PHE A 322 12.93 9.55 0.77
N ASP A 323 13.98 10.31 1.10
CA ASP A 323 15.06 9.87 1.98
C ASP A 323 14.88 10.53 3.34
N LEU A 324 14.92 9.73 4.41
CA LEU A 324 14.94 10.24 5.77
C LEU A 324 16.29 10.93 6.06
N PRO A 325 16.32 11.94 6.94
CA PRO A 325 17.59 12.46 7.45
C PRO A 325 18.39 11.32 8.12
N PRO A 326 19.72 11.45 8.25
CA PRO A 326 20.53 10.46 8.94
C PRO A 326 19.99 10.19 10.35
N LEU A 327 19.63 8.94 10.61
CA LEU A 327 19.20 8.45 11.92
C LEU A 327 20.35 7.70 12.60
N ASP A 328 20.48 7.87 13.91
CA ASP A 328 21.36 7.06 14.74
C ASP A 328 20.82 5.61 14.84
N PRO A 329 21.68 4.61 15.14
CA PRO A 329 21.22 3.25 15.36
C PRO A 329 20.12 3.17 16.42
N GLY A 330 19.04 2.45 16.11
CA GLY A 330 17.84 2.38 16.96
C GLY A 330 16.62 1.89 16.20
N THR A 331 15.54 1.60 16.93
CA THR A 331 14.23 1.29 16.34
C THR A 331 13.45 2.58 16.11
N TYR A 332 12.70 2.69 15.03
CA TYR A 332 11.90 3.87 14.70
C TYR A 332 10.56 3.45 14.10
N GLU A 333 9.57 4.33 14.22
CA GLU A 333 8.32 4.25 13.48
C GLU A 333 8.30 5.38 12.45
N VAL A 334 8.14 5.07 11.17
CA VAL A 334 7.75 6.06 10.17
C VAL A 334 6.24 6.03 10.02
N ARG A 335 5.63 7.21 10.00
CA ARG A 335 4.22 7.41 9.69
C ARG A 335 4.10 8.27 8.46
N VAL A 336 3.34 7.82 7.48
CA VAL A 336 2.93 8.62 6.33
C VAL A 336 1.43 8.89 6.46
N THR A 337 1.01 10.11 6.17
CA THR A 337 -0.38 10.55 6.25
C THR A 337 -0.71 11.35 5.00
N LEU A 338 -1.89 11.10 4.42
CA LEU A 338 -2.38 11.95 3.32
C LEU A 338 -2.71 13.35 3.84
N ASP A 339 -2.49 14.37 3.02
CA ASP A 339 -2.96 15.71 3.36
C ASP A 339 -4.49 15.73 3.54
N ASP A 340 -4.95 16.54 4.49
CA ASP A 340 -6.37 16.74 4.79
C ASP A 340 -6.77 18.20 4.58
N PRO A 341 -7.01 18.60 3.32
CA PRO A 341 -7.47 19.95 3.00
C PRO A 341 -8.87 20.25 3.56
N SER A 342 -9.63 19.22 3.96
CA SER A 342 -10.96 19.37 4.54
C SER A 342 -10.92 19.76 6.02
N GLY A 343 -9.77 19.59 6.69
CA GLY A 343 -9.63 19.89 8.11
C GLY A 343 -10.44 18.98 9.02
N GLY A 344 -10.63 17.72 8.62
CA GLY A 344 -11.32 16.66 9.38
C GLY A 344 -12.75 16.38 8.94
N GLU A 345 -13.34 17.18 8.05
CA GLU A 345 -14.73 17.03 7.59
C GLU A 345 -14.95 15.71 6.82
N ALA A 346 -13.91 15.17 6.18
CA ALA A 346 -13.94 13.87 5.51
C ALA A 346 -13.58 12.68 6.43
N GLY A 347 -13.48 12.91 7.74
CA GLY A 347 -12.90 11.96 8.70
C GLY A 347 -11.37 12.09 8.78
N PRO A 348 -10.72 11.26 9.61
CA PRO A 348 -9.26 11.29 9.72
C PRO A 348 -8.61 10.98 8.36
N PRO A 349 -7.50 11.67 8.00
CA PRO A 349 -6.76 11.32 6.81
C PRO A 349 -6.26 9.88 6.88
N ALA A 350 -6.16 9.23 5.72
CA ALA A 350 -5.55 7.90 5.67
C ALA A 350 -4.08 8.00 6.10
N SER A 351 -3.69 7.13 7.02
CA SER A 351 -2.33 7.02 7.53
C SER A 351 -1.88 5.57 7.56
N GLU A 352 -0.58 5.36 7.42
CA GLU A 352 0.07 4.06 7.62
C GLU A 352 1.38 4.25 8.40
N THR A 353 1.70 3.26 9.21
CA THR A 353 2.92 3.18 10.02
C THR A 353 3.78 2.00 9.58
N LYS A 354 5.10 2.14 9.70
CA LYS A 354 6.07 1.02 9.63
C LYS A 354 7.11 1.18 10.72
N VAL A 355 7.29 0.11 11.50
CA VAL A 355 8.39 0.00 12.46
C VAL A 355 9.60 -0.62 11.78
N PHE A 356 10.78 -0.05 11.96
CA PHE A 356 12.04 -0.55 11.40
C PHE A 356 13.21 -0.29 12.35
N THR A 357 14.34 -0.96 12.12
CA THR A 357 15.58 -0.77 12.90
C THR A 357 16.70 -0.26 12.02
N VAL A 358 17.36 0.81 12.45
CA VAL A 358 18.63 1.30 11.86
C VAL A 358 19.78 0.60 12.57
N GLY A 359 20.61 -0.12 11.79
CA GLY A 359 21.73 -0.94 12.28
C GLY A 359 23.10 -0.29 12.19
#